data_AF-G4FPA6-F1
#
_entry.id   AF-G4FPA6-F1
#
_cell.length_a   1.000
_cell.length_b   1.000
_cell.length_c   1.000
_cell.angle_alpha   90.00
_cell.angle_beta   90.00
_cell.angle_gamma   90.00
#
_symmetry.space_group_name_H-M   'P 1'
#
loop_
_entity.id
_entity.type
_entity.pdbx_description
1 polymer ?
#
loop_
_entity_poly.entity_id
_entity_poly.type
_entity_poly.pdbx_seq_one_letter_code
_entity_poly.pdbx_strand_id
1 'polypeptide(L)'
;MKALLLMLLLPVMPAKAEQPDIKCPGNNTVEMRWCASKSLDESKAALEKKLSPETLKQWREATMEVCSAAYRPYLQGTIYPQLVVGCDDRLNRVLLKELKGLAE
;
A
#
# COMPACT_ATOMS: atom_id res chain seq x y z
N MET A 1 -49.08 -1.47 12.77
CA MET A 1 -48.20 -0.30 13.00
C MET A 1 -47.14 -0.49 14.10
N LYS A 2 -47.34 -1.32 15.14
CA LYS A 2 -46.30 -1.57 16.17
C LYS A 2 -45.10 -2.42 15.69
N ALA A 3 -45.28 -3.31 14.71
CA ALA A 3 -44.21 -4.19 14.21
C ALA A 3 -43.16 -3.46 13.35
N LEU A 4 -43.50 -2.33 12.73
CA LEU A 4 -42.59 -1.54 11.90
C LEU A 4 -41.52 -0.80 12.73
N LEU A 5 -41.83 -0.44 13.98
CA LEU A 5 -40.86 0.22 14.87
C LEU A 5 -39.75 -0.71 15.39
N LEU A 6 -39.97 -2.03 15.37
CA LEU A 6 -39.00 -3.00 15.90
C LEU A 6 -37.82 -3.27 14.94
N MET A 7 -37.94 -2.97 13.63
CA MET A 7 -36.83 -3.15 12.69
C MET A 7 -35.73 -2.08 12.80
N LEU A 8 -36.02 -0.93 13.42
CA LEU A 8 -35.05 0.16 13.59
C LEU A 8 -34.01 -0.10 14.69
N LEU A 9 -34.17 -1.18 15.46
CA LEU A 9 -33.31 -1.53 16.59
C LEU A 9 -32.29 -2.64 16.25
N LEU A 10 -32.23 -3.09 14.99
CA LEU A 10 -31.20 -4.04 14.57
C LEU A 10 -29.84 -3.32 14.50
N PRO A 11 -28.86 -3.66 15.36
CA PRO A 11 -27.53 -3.10 15.24
C PRO A 11 -26.97 -3.51 13.88
N VAL A 12 -26.62 -2.51 13.07
CA VAL A 12 -25.92 -2.72 11.80
C VAL A 12 -24.53 -3.24 12.16
N MET A 13 -24.41 -4.55 12.32
CA MET A 13 -23.11 -5.17 12.51
C MET A 13 -22.31 -4.92 11.23
N PRO A 14 -21.09 -4.37 11.31
CA PRO A 14 -20.26 -4.22 10.13
C PRO A 14 -20.05 -5.61 9.54
N ALA A 15 -20.58 -5.83 8.33
CA ALA A 15 -20.27 -7.03 7.59
C ALA A 15 -18.75 -7.03 7.35
N LYS A 16 -18.04 -7.93 8.04
CA LYS A 16 -16.65 -8.24 7.69
C LYS A 16 -16.71 -8.90 6.31
N ALA A 17 -16.58 -8.08 5.27
CA ALA A 17 -16.35 -8.59 3.93
C ALA A 17 -15.03 -9.37 3.98
N GLU A 18 -15.09 -10.67 3.71
CA GLU A 18 -13.88 -11.46 3.50
C GLU A 18 -13.07 -10.79 2.38
N GLN A 19 -11.78 -10.60 2.63
CA GLN A 19 -10.92 -10.04 1.59
C GLN A 19 -10.83 -11.10 0.48
N PRO A 20 -11.19 -10.75 -0.77
CA PRO A 20 -11.09 -11.67 -1.87
C PRO A 20 -9.63 -12.11 -2.05
N ASP A 21 -9.43 -13.38 -2.40
CA ASP A 21 -8.13 -13.92 -2.79
C ASP A 21 -7.77 -13.37 -4.19
N ILE A 22 -7.26 -12.15 -4.21
CA ILE A 22 -6.88 -11.44 -5.44
C ILE A 22 -5.51 -11.96 -5.92
N LYS A 23 -5.49 -12.59 -7.10
CA LYS A 23 -4.26 -12.95 -7.80
C LYS A 23 -3.63 -11.72 -8.44
N CYS A 24 -2.38 -11.43 -8.09
CA CYS A 24 -1.62 -10.35 -8.73
C CYS A 24 -0.99 -10.83 -10.04
N PRO A 25 -1.16 -10.07 -11.15
CA PRO A 25 -1.11 -8.61 -11.20
C PRO A 25 -2.44 -7.82 -11.06
N GLY A 26 -3.60 -8.49 -11.03
CA GLY A 26 -4.93 -7.85 -11.02
C GLY A 26 -5.39 -7.39 -12.41
N ASN A 27 -6.65 -7.65 -12.74
CA ASN A 27 -7.21 -7.42 -14.09
C ASN A 27 -8.05 -6.14 -14.20
N ASN A 28 -8.35 -5.49 -13.06
CA ASN A 28 -9.09 -4.23 -13.00
C ASN A 28 -8.44 -3.26 -12.01
N THR A 29 -8.87 -2.00 -12.02
CA THR A 29 -8.27 -0.93 -11.23
C THR A 29 -8.29 -1.19 -9.72
N VAL A 30 -9.31 -1.91 -9.21
CA VAL A 30 -9.42 -2.25 -7.79
C VAL A 30 -8.37 -3.29 -7.42
N GLU A 31 -8.27 -4.36 -8.20
CA GLU A 31 -7.28 -5.42 -8.00
C GLU A 31 -5.86 -4.91 -8.19
N MET A 32 -5.61 -4.07 -9.20
CA MET A 32 -4.30 -3.44 -9.41
C MET A 32 -3.88 -2.61 -8.19
N ARG A 33 -4.80 -1.81 -7.63
CA ARG A 33 -4.52 -1.03 -6.41
C ARG A 33 -4.21 -1.94 -5.23
N TRP A 34 -4.98 -3.01 -5.06
CA TRP A 34 -4.74 -3.99 -4.00
C TRP A 34 -3.37 -4.65 -4.14
N CYS A 35 -3.03 -5.12 -5.34
CA CYS A 35 -1.75 -5.75 -5.63
C CYS A 35 -0.57 -4.82 -5.39
N ALA A 36 -0.69 -3.55 -5.78
CA ALA A 36 0.35 -2.56 -5.51
C ALA A 36 0.51 -2.27 -4.00
N SER A 37 -0.58 -2.28 -3.22
CA SER A 37 -0.51 -2.21 -1.76
C SER A 37 0.24 -3.41 -1.18
N LYS A 38 -0.07 -4.63 -1.64
CA LYS A 38 0.62 -5.85 -1.16
C LYS A 38 2.10 -5.86 -1.50
N SER A 39 2.45 -5.45 -2.72
CA SER A 39 3.85 -5.30 -3.13
C SER A 39 4.60 -4.32 -2.22
N LEU A 40 3.98 -3.17 -1.92
CA LEU A 40 4.55 -2.19 -1.02
C LEU A 40 4.77 -2.75 0.40
N ASP A 41 3.79 -3.47 0.95
CA ASP A 41 3.90 -4.11 2.26
C ASP A 41 5.05 -5.13 2.31
N GLU A 42 5.20 -5.95 1.26
CA GLU A 42 6.29 -6.92 1.13
C GLU A 42 7.66 -6.23 1.11
N SER A 43 7.82 -5.18 0.29
CA SER A 43 9.09 -4.45 0.19
C SER A 43 9.46 -3.74 1.50
N LYS A 44 8.46 -3.18 2.21
CA LYS A 44 8.64 -2.57 3.54
C LYS A 44 9.09 -3.61 4.57
N ALA A 45 8.41 -4.75 4.63
CA ALA A 45 8.76 -5.83 5.55
C ALA A 45 10.16 -6.42 5.26
N ALA A 46 10.58 -6.43 4.00
CA ALA A 46 11.93 -6.85 3.63
C ALA A 46 13.00 -5.85 4.09
N LEU A 47 12.75 -4.54 3.96
CA LEU A 47 13.65 -3.51 4.49
C LEU A 47 13.73 -3.51 6.01
N GLU A 48 12.61 -3.71 6.71
CA GLU A 48 12.54 -3.82 8.17
C GLU A 48 13.46 -4.91 8.72
N LYS A 49 13.67 -5.99 7.97
CA LYS A 49 14.58 -7.09 8.34
C LYS A 49 16.06 -6.78 8.08
N LYS A 50 16.37 -5.70 7.34
CA LYS A 50 17.73 -5.38 6.88
C LYS A 50 18.27 -4.09 7.47
N LEU A 51 17.41 -3.13 7.78
CA LEU A 51 17.80 -1.80 8.26
C LEU A 51 17.58 -1.67 9.75
N SER A 52 18.41 -0.85 10.40
CA SER A 52 18.12 -0.40 11.76
C SER A 52 16.84 0.46 11.78
N PRO A 53 16.11 0.53 12.92
CA PRO A 53 14.93 1.38 13.03
C PRO A 53 15.16 2.85 12.64
N GLU A 54 16.32 3.41 13.01
CA GLU A 54 16.69 4.79 12.69
C GLU A 54 16.94 4.97 11.19
N THR A 55 17.73 4.09 10.57
CA THR A 55 17.98 4.13 9.12
C THR A 55 16.69 3.93 8.32
N LEU A 56 15.82 3.03 8.78
CA LEU A 56 14.52 2.79 8.15
C LEU A 56 13.62 4.03 8.21
N LYS A 57 13.64 4.77 9.33
CA LYS A 57 12.90 6.02 9.48
C LYS A 57 13.42 7.07 8.50
N GLN A 58 14.73 7.30 8.47
CA GLN A 58 15.36 8.25 7.55
C GLN A 58 15.09 7.89 6.08
N TRP A 59 15.15 6.59 5.75
CA TRP A 59 14.79 6.09 4.43
C TRP A 59 13.36 6.44 4.05
N ARG A 60 12.38 6.18 4.94
CA ARG A 60 10.97 6.50 4.71
C ARG A 60 10.74 8.00 4.49
N GLU A 61 11.41 8.84 5.26
CA GLU A 61 11.33 10.30 5.11
C GLU A 61 11.88 10.75 3.76
N ALA A 62 13.06 10.25 3.37
CA ALA A 62 13.69 10.58 2.09
C ALA A 62 12.86 10.10 0.90
N THR A 63 12.35 8.85 0.93
CA THR A 63 11.53 8.32 -0.16
C THR A 63 10.20 9.06 -0.25
N MET A 64 9.58 9.43 0.89
CA MET A 64 8.35 10.21 0.89
C MET A 64 8.55 11.56 0.20
N GLU A 65 9.65 12.27 0.49
CA GLU A 65 9.95 13.54 -0.16
C GLU A 65 10.10 13.37 -1.68
N VAL A 66 10.95 12.43 -2.12
CA VAL A 66 11.20 12.17 -3.54
C VAL A 66 9.93 11.74 -4.28
N CYS A 67 9.20 10.78 -3.72
CA CYS A 67 7.97 10.29 -4.31
C CYS A 67 6.90 11.38 -4.38
N SER A 68 6.80 12.22 -3.34
CA SER A 68 5.86 13.35 -3.35
C SER A 68 6.12 14.36 -4.47
N ALA A 69 7.39 14.60 -4.78
CA ALA A 69 7.77 15.43 -5.91
C ALA A 69 7.41 14.76 -7.24
N ALA A 70 7.66 13.45 -7.37
CA ALA A 70 7.42 12.70 -8.59
C ALA A 70 5.92 12.62 -8.97
N TYR A 71 5.02 12.42 -7.99
CA TYR A 71 3.59 12.29 -8.27
C TYR A 71 2.82 13.62 -8.24
N ARG A 72 3.45 14.73 -7.83
CA ARG A 72 2.80 16.06 -7.74
C ARG A 72 2.04 16.49 -9.01
N PRO A 73 2.55 16.26 -10.24
CA PRO A 73 1.81 16.63 -11.45
C PRO A 73 0.49 15.86 -11.65
N TYR A 74 0.33 14.74 -10.96
CA TYR A 74 -0.77 13.80 -11.18
C TYR A 74 -1.85 13.88 -10.09
N LEU A 75 -1.79 14.82 -9.15
CA LEU A 75 -2.69 14.90 -7.99
C LEU A 75 -4.19 14.81 -8.33
N GLN A 76 -4.59 15.33 -9.50
CA GLN A 76 -5.98 15.32 -9.97
C GLN A 76 -6.32 14.12 -10.87
N GLY A 77 -5.34 13.26 -11.16
CA GLY A 77 -5.48 12.12 -12.05
C GLY A 77 -5.89 10.85 -11.32
N THR A 78 -6.66 9.99 -11.99
CA THR A 78 -7.05 8.66 -11.48
C THR A 78 -5.86 7.71 -11.29
N ILE A 79 -4.71 8.03 -11.89
CA ILE A 79 -3.44 7.30 -11.75
C ILE A 79 -2.71 7.60 -10.43
N TYR A 80 -3.01 8.73 -9.77
CA TYR A 80 -2.29 9.17 -8.56
C TYR A 80 -2.18 8.10 -7.48
N PRO A 81 -3.26 7.39 -7.10
CA PRO A 81 -3.17 6.38 -6.06
C PRO A 81 -2.26 5.21 -6.41
N GLN A 82 -2.08 4.90 -7.71
CA GLN A 82 -1.14 3.87 -8.16
C GLN A 82 0.31 4.38 -8.12
N LEU A 83 0.55 5.66 -8.42
CA LEU A 83 1.87 6.28 -8.34
C LEU A 83 2.39 6.37 -6.90
N VAL A 84 1.50 6.71 -5.95
CA VAL A 84 1.84 6.79 -4.52
C VAL A 84 2.41 5.45 -4.03
N VAL A 85 1.71 4.34 -4.27
CA VAL A 85 2.16 3.02 -3.81
C VAL A 85 3.32 2.46 -4.62
N GLY A 86 3.36 2.75 -5.92
CA GLY A 86 4.36 2.21 -6.83
C GLY A 86 5.74 2.86 -6.69
N CYS A 87 5.83 4.13 -6.32
CA CYS A 87 7.11 4.82 -6.14
C CYS A 87 7.89 4.24 -4.95
N ASP A 88 7.26 4.18 -3.77
CA ASP A 88 7.87 3.63 -2.56
C ASP A 88 8.33 2.18 -2.76
N ASP A 89 7.48 1.33 -3.35
CA ASP A 89 7.79 -0.08 -3.59
C ASP A 89 9.03 -0.24 -4.49
N ARG A 90 9.11 0.54 -5.57
CA ARG A 90 10.25 0.49 -6.50
C ARG A 90 11.54 0.94 -5.82
N LEU A 91 11.51 2.04 -5.07
CA LEU A 91 12.69 2.51 -4.34
C LEU A 91 13.14 1.50 -3.30
N ASN A 92 12.21 0.89 -2.54
CA ASN A 92 12.54 -0.16 -1.58
C ASN A 92 13.20 -1.36 -2.26
N ARG A 93 12.67 -1.82 -3.40
CA ARG A 93 13.23 -2.94 -4.16
C ARG A 93 14.61 -2.64 -4.73
N VAL A 94 14.86 -1.40 -5.17
CA VAL A 94 16.19 -0.95 -5.58
C VAL A 94 17.17 -1.02 -4.41
N LEU A 95 16.84 -0.44 -3.25
CA LEU A 95 17.70 -0.51 -2.07
C LEU A 95 17.97 -1.96 -1.64
N LEU A 96 16.93 -2.82 -1.64
CA LEU A 96 17.10 -4.24 -1.32
C LEU A 96 18.04 -4.97 -2.30
N LYS A 97 18.06 -4.57 -3.58
CA LYS A 97 18.98 -5.12 -4.57
C LYS A 97 20.41 -4.66 -4.30
N GLU A 98 20.62 -3.37 -4.03
CA GLU A 98 21.93 -2.83 -3.69
C GLU A 98 22.49 -3.49 -2.41
N LEU A 99 21.66 -3.66 -1.37
CA LEU A 99 22.04 -4.32 -0.13
C LEU A 99 22.41 -5.80 -0.31
N LYS A 100 21.85 -6.49 -1.33
CA LYS A 100 22.27 -7.87 -1.68
C LYS A 100 23.65 -7.88 -2.32
N GLY A 101 23.92 -6.95 -3.23
CA GLY A 101 25.22 -6.85 -3.92
C GLY A 101 26.38 -6.46 -2.99
N LEU A 102 26.09 -5.91 -1.80
CA LEU A 102 27.07 -5.62 -0.76
C LEU A 102 27.39 -6.81 0.17
N ALA A 103 26.64 -7.91 0.05
CA ALA A 103 26.81 -9.12 0.86
C ALA A 103 27.53 -10.26 0.11
N GLU A 104 27.92 -10.04 -1.14
CA GLU A 104 28.74 -10.92 -1.99
C GLU A 104 30.16 -10.35 -2.12
#